data_AF-A0A9X3CSM9-F1
#
_entry.id   AF-A0A9X3CSM9-F1
#
_cell.length_a   1.000
_cell.length_b   1.000
_cell.length_c   1.000
_cell.angle_alpha   90.00
_cell.angle_beta   90.00
_cell.angle_gamma   90.00
#
_symmetry.space_group_name_H-M   'P 1'
#
loop_
_entity.id
_entity.type
_entity.pdbx_description
1 polymer ?
#
loop_
_entity_poly.entity_id
_entity_poly.type
_entity_poly.pdbx_seq_one_letter_code
_entity_poly.pdbx_strand_id
1 'polypeptide(L)'
;MKILGVMTIKFHYAEKGFSFGVENPVPLANMTTNKDYPSVGFINGITRTIWLLANGAQYFPAFVFDKEVANKLHRFFGVKGSRVLSNNELFFQLNERGFRT
;
A
#
# COMPACT_ATOMS: atom_id res chain seq x y z
N MET A 1 9.62 -16.76 5.12
CA MET A 1 8.81 -16.60 6.35
C MET A 1 7.37 -16.99 6.02
N LYS A 2 6.93 -18.21 6.35
CA LYS A 2 5.50 -18.58 6.28
C LYS A 2 4.87 -18.09 7.58
N ILE A 3 4.06 -17.03 7.52
CA ILE A 3 3.24 -16.65 8.67
C ILE A 3 2.14 -17.71 8.76
N LEU A 4 2.34 -18.72 9.62
CA LEU A 4 1.35 -19.74 9.90
C LEU A 4 0.11 -19.08 10.51
N GLY A 5 -1.00 -19.09 9.77
CA GLY A 5 -2.34 -18.81 10.30
C GLY A 5 -2.72 -17.33 10.43
N VAL A 6 -2.62 -16.53 9.36
CA VAL A 6 -3.36 -15.25 9.34
C VAL A 6 -4.86 -15.54 9.18
N MET A 7 -5.57 -15.69 10.31
CA MET A 7 -7.02 -15.88 10.35
C MET A 7 -7.75 -14.55 10.63
N THR A 8 -7.61 -13.57 9.74
CA THR A 8 -8.64 -12.51 9.71
C THR A 8 -9.88 -13.10 9.08
N ILE A 9 -11.06 -12.88 9.69
CA ILE A 9 -12.35 -13.30 9.11
C ILE A 9 -12.54 -12.77 7.69
N LYS A 10 -11.82 -11.72 7.29
CA LYS A 10 -11.89 -11.12 5.95
C LYS A 10 -10.81 -11.63 4.99
N PHE A 11 -9.91 -12.52 5.41
CA PHE A 11 -8.76 -12.95 4.59
C PHE A 11 -9.19 -13.57 3.27
N HIS A 12 -10.21 -14.44 3.30
CA HIS A 12 -10.77 -15.06 2.09
C HIS A 12 -11.39 -14.03 1.12
N TYR A 13 -11.91 -12.89 1.62
CA TYR A 13 -12.36 -11.79 0.75
C TYR A 13 -11.18 -11.08 0.09
N ALA A 14 -10.04 -10.93 0.78
CA ALA A 14 -8.84 -10.39 0.16
C ALA A 14 -8.32 -11.33 -0.93
N GLU A 15 -8.26 -12.63 -0.67
CA GLU A 15 -7.86 -13.64 -1.66
C GLU A 15 -8.76 -13.60 -2.91
N LYS A 16 -10.08 -13.59 -2.72
CA LYS A 16 -11.03 -13.40 -3.83
C LYS A 16 -10.81 -12.06 -4.54
N GLY A 17 -10.62 -10.97 -3.81
CA GLY A 17 -10.36 -9.64 -4.39
C GLY A 17 -9.12 -9.62 -5.27
N PHE A 18 -8.01 -10.20 -4.81
CA PHE A 18 -6.77 -10.30 -5.59
C PHE A 18 -6.88 -11.24 -6.79
N SER A 19 -7.78 -12.24 -6.75
CA SER A 19 -7.98 -13.18 -7.87
C SER A 19 -8.53 -12.54 -9.16
N PHE A 20 -9.14 -11.34 -9.07
CA PHE A 20 -9.63 -10.62 -10.25
C PHE A 20 -8.53 -9.97 -11.09
N GLY A 21 -7.30 -9.87 -10.56
CA GLY A 21 -6.15 -9.38 -11.30
C GLY A 21 -6.32 -7.96 -11.85
N VAL A 22 -5.85 -7.75 -13.08
CA VAL A 22 -5.83 -6.43 -13.73
C VAL A 22 -7.23 -5.90 -14.08
N GLU A 23 -8.21 -6.78 -14.26
CA GLU A 23 -9.59 -6.40 -14.61
C GLU A 23 -10.30 -5.67 -13.46
N ASN A 24 -9.92 -5.97 -12.21
CA ASN A 24 -10.45 -5.29 -11.02
C ASN A 24 -9.37 -5.24 -9.93
N PRO A 25 -8.38 -4.32 -10.07
CA PRO A 25 -7.26 -4.26 -9.16
C PRO A 25 -7.72 -3.85 -7.76
N VAL A 26 -7.12 -4.49 -6.74
CA VAL A 26 -7.43 -4.16 -5.34
C VAL A 26 -6.95 -2.74 -5.02
N PRO A 27 -7.80 -1.86 -4.45
CA PRO A 27 -7.40 -0.51 -4.06
C PRO A 27 -6.28 -0.49 -3.03
N LEU A 28 -5.47 0.57 -3.02
CA LEU A 28 -4.38 0.73 -2.07
C LEU A 28 -4.87 0.73 -0.61
N ALA A 29 -4.00 0.29 0.31
CA ALA A 29 -4.24 0.51 1.74
C ALA A 29 -4.01 1.98 2.07
N ASN A 30 -4.85 2.51 2.96
CA ASN A 30 -4.69 3.87 3.47
C ASN A 30 -3.96 3.84 4.81
N MET A 31 -2.76 4.40 4.84
CA MET A 31 -1.84 4.35 5.97
C MET A 31 -1.71 5.69 6.67
N THR A 32 -1.29 5.61 7.93
CA THR A 32 -0.95 6.75 8.78
C THR A 32 0.22 6.38 9.70
N THR A 33 0.74 7.33 10.45
CA THR A 33 1.73 7.08 11.52
C THR A 33 1.40 7.92 12.74
N ASN A 34 1.83 7.46 13.90
CA ASN A 34 1.92 8.30 15.09
C ASN A 34 2.87 9.49 14.83
N LYS A 35 2.61 10.61 15.52
CA LYS A 35 3.43 11.83 15.49
C LYS A 35 4.74 11.69 16.26
N ASP A 36 4.73 10.92 17.35
CA ASP A 36 5.78 10.95 18.38
C ASP A 36 6.85 9.86 18.17
N TYR A 37 6.50 8.75 17.53
CA TYR A 37 7.43 7.64 17.27
C TYR A 37 7.14 6.92 15.94
N PRO A 38 8.17 6.31 15.31
CA PRO A 38 8.00 5.57 14.06
C PRO A 38 7.01 4.41 14.24
N SER A 39 5.90 4.45 13.51
CA SER A 39 4.88 3.42 13.55
C SER A 39 4.13 3.34 12.23
N VAL A 40 3.48 2.20 11.97
CA VAL A 40 2.56 2.05 10.84
C VAL A 40 1.16 1.87 11.41
N GLY A 41 0.28 2.81 11.08
CA GLY A 41 -1.15 2.73 11.32
C GLY A 41 -1.91 2.55 10.01
N PHE A 42 -3.14 2.05 10.11
CA PHE A 42 -4.02 1.86 8.97
C PHE A 42 -5.36 2.53 9.23
N ILE A 43 -5.77 3.40 8.31
CA ILE A 43 -7.15 3.91 8.25
C ILE A 43 -8.04 2.83 7.62
N ASN A 44 -7.53 2.13 6.59
CA ASN A 44 -8.18 0.97 6.00
C ASN A 44 -7.16 0.04 5.32
N GLY A 45 -7.63 -1.11 4.84
CA GLY A 45 -6.81 -2.00 4.01
C GLY A 45 -5.88 -2.96 4.76
N ILE A 46 -6.03 -3.08 6.07
CA ILE A 46 -5.28 -4.03 6.91
C ILE A 46 -5.28 -5.43 6.27
N THR A 47 -6.45 -6.00 5.96
CA THR A 47 -6.54 -7.37 5.43
C THR A 47 -5.82 -7.57 4.10
N ARG A 48 -5.91 -6.61 3.16
CA ARG A 48 -5.22 -6.73 1.87
C ARG A 48 -3.71 -6.55 1.99
N THR A 49 -3.25 -5.71 2.92
CA THR A 49 -1.83 -5.63 3.25
C THR A 49 -1.33 -6.93 3.89
N ILE A 50 -2.09 -7.53 4.81
CA ILE A 50 -1.68 -8.83 5.37
C ILE A 50 -1.66 -9.90 4.27
N TRP A 51 -2.62 -9.91 3.34
CA TRP A 51 -2.61 -10.84 2.21
C TRP A 51 -1.34 -10.68 1.36
N LEU A 52 -0.94 -9.43 1.04
CA LEU A 52 0.30 -9.15 0.33
C LEU A 52 1.53 -9.69 1.08
N LEU A 53 1.61 -9.44 2.39
CA LEU A 53 2.70 -9.92 3.23
C LEU A 53 2.75 -11.46 3.31
N ALA A 54 1.60 -12.11 3.46
CA ALA A 54 1.49 -13.56 3.50
C ALA A 54 1.91 -14.23 2.18
N ASN A 55 1.70 -13.54 1.04
CA ASN A 55 2.13 -13.95 -0.29
C ASN A 55 3.54 -13.47 -0.67
N GLY A 56 4.30 -12.91 0.28
CA GLY A 56 5.71 -12.58 0.09
C GLY A 56 5.97 -11.31 -0.72
N ALA A 57 4.99 -10.41 -0.84
CA ALA A 57 5.21 -9.10 -1.45
C ALA A 57 6.33 -8.36 -0.69
N GLN A 58 7.43 -8.07 -1.38
CA GLN A 58 8.58 -7.36 -0.79
C GLN A 58 8.29 -5.86 -0.65
N TYR A 59 7.56 -5.30 -1.61
CA TYR A 59 7.18 -3.90 -1.67
C TYR A 59 5.75 -3.79 -2.18
N PHE A 60 5.02 -2.78 -1.70
CA PHE A 60 3.71 -2.44 -2.21
C PHE A 60 3.44 -0.94 -2.05
N PRO A 61 2.72 -0.31 -2.99
CA PRO A 61 2.29 1.07 -2.82
C PRO A 61 1.23 1.19 -1.72
N ALA A 62 1.26 2.30 -1.01
CA ALA A 62 0.24 2.69 -0.04
C ALA A 62 -0.19 4.12 -0.29
N PHE A 63 -1.44 4.43 0.06
CA PHE A 63 -1.99 5.76 -0.02
C PHE A 63 -1.91 6.42 1.36
N VAL A 64 -1.52 7.70 1.38
CA VAL A 64 -1.46 8.53 2.60
C VAL A 64 -2.02 9.89 2.24
N PHE A 65 -2.99 10.38 3.03
CA PHE A 65 -3.67 11.64 2.74
C PHE A 65 -2.78 12.88 2.87
N ASP A 66 -1.87 12.87 3.84
CA ASP A 66 -1.05 14.03 4.19
C ASP A 66 0.40 13.83 3.75
N LYS A 67 0.98 14.87 3.11
CA LYS A 67 2.34 14.82 2.56
C LYS A 67 3.41 14.70 3.66
N GLU A 68 3.23 15.35 4.80
CA GLU A 68 4.17 15.26 5.91
C GLU A 68 4.16 13.84 6.52
N VAL A 69 2.96 13.29 6.73
CA VAL A 69 2.77 11.90 7.19
C VAL A 69 3.37 10.91 6.18
N ALA A 70 3.16 11.13 4.87
CA ALA A 70 3.72 10.29 3.82
C ALA A 70 5.26 10.32 3.83
N ASN A 71 5.86 11.50 3.97
CA ASN A 71 7.31 11.64 4.08
C ASN A 71 7.87 11.00 5.35
N LYS A 72 7.17 11.10 6.48
CA LYS A 72 7.56 10.41 7.73
C LYS A 72 7.53 8.90 7.56
N LEU A 73 6.45 8.34 7.02
CA LEU A 73 6.35 6.91 6.73
C LEU A 73 7.46 6.44 5.78
N HIS A 74 7.67 7.17 4.68
CA HIS A 74 8.71 6.87 3.70
C HIS A 74 10.12 6.89 4.29
N ARG A 75 10.40 7.83 5.20
CA ARG A 75 11.70 7.91 5.88
C ARG A 75 12.06 6.65 6.66
N PHE A 76 11.09 6.00 7.30
CA PHE A 76 11.34 4.84 8.17
C PHE A 76 11.08 3.49 7.49
N PHE A 77 10.09 3.41 6.60
CA PHE A 77 9.62 2.15 6.01
C PHE A 77 9.64 2.15 4.48
N GLY A 78 9.98 3.28 3.85
CA GLY A 78 10.06 3.41 2.42
C GLY A 78 11.25 2.69 1.80
N VAL A 79 11.15 2.38 0.52
CA VAL A 79 12.24 1.77 -0.23
C VAL A 79 13.35 2.80 -0.47
N LYS A 80 14.59 2.43 -0.15
CA LYS A 80 15.75 3.30 -0.37
C LYS A 80 15.84 3.68 -1.86
N GLY A 81 15.98 4.98 -2.13
CA GLY A 81 16.06 5.52 -3.50
C GLY A 81 14.71 5.75 -4.18
N SER A 82 13.58 5.34 -3.58
CA SER A 82 12.26 5.76 -4.06
C SER A 82 11.81 7.07 -3.39
N ARG A 83 10.69 7.61 -3.84
CA ARG A 83 10.15 8.89 -3.37
C ARG A 83 8.63 8.83 -3.20
N VAL A 84 8.12 9.70 -2.33
CA VAL A 84 6.69 9.98 -2.22
C VAL A 84 6.23 10.73 -3.47
N LEU A 85 5.09 10.33 -4.01
CA LEU A 85 4.41 11.00 -5.12
C LEU A 85 3.00 11.40 -4.68
N SER A 86 2.62 12.64 -4.94
CA SER A 86 1.20 13.01 -4.96
C SER A 86 0.51 12.37 -6.16
N ASN A 87 -0.82 12.23 -6.08
CA ASN A 87 -1.61 11.71 -7.20
C ASN A 87 -1.40 12.53 -8.48
N ASN A 88 -1.31 13.86 -8.37
CA ASN A 88 -1.07 14.74 -9.53
C ASN A 88 0.31 14.49 -10.17
N GLU A 89 1.37 14.35 -9.37
CA GLU A 89 2.71 14.03 -9.88
C GLU A 89 2.75 12.64 -10.52
N LEU A 90 2.02 11.67 -9.96
CA LEU A 90 1.91 10.33 -10.51
C LEU A 90 1.16 10.34 -11.84
N PHE A 91 -0.01 10.99 -11.92
CA PHE A 91 -0.78 11.09 -13.16
C PHE A 91 -0.02 11.82 -14.25
N PHE A 92 0.66 12.91 -13.92
CA PHE A 92 1.52 13.62 -14.86
C PHE A 92 2.60 12.69 -15.45
N GLN A 93 3.32 11.95 -14.60
CA GLN A 93 4.33 10.98 -15.05
C GLN A 93 3.76 9.83 -15.87
N LEU A 94 2.56 9.34 -15.55
CA LEU A 94 1.91 8.27 -16.29
C LEU A 94 1.51 8.76 -17.69
N ASN A 95 0.93 9.97 -17.78
CA ASN A 95 0.56 10.58 -19.05
C ASN A 95 1.77 10.84 -19.95
N GLU A 96 2.88 11.36 -19.40
CA GLU A 96 4.14 11.52 -20.15
C GLU A 96 4.69 10.20 -20.70
N ARG A 97 4.41 9.08 -20.02
CA ARG A 97 4.80 7.73 -20.44
C ARG A 97 3.79 7.06 -21.37
N GLY A 98 2.73 7.77 -21.77
CA GLY A 98 1.70 7.26 -22.69
C GLY A 98 0.66 6.35 -22.03
N PHE A 99 0.67 6.22 -20.70
CA PHE A 99 -0.44 5.58 -19.99
C PHE A 99 -1.60 6.55 -19.95
N ARG A 100 -2.73 6.17 -20.54
CA ARG A 100 -3.98 6.93 -20.44
C ARG A 100 -4.71 6.43 -19.19
N THR A 101 -4.70 7.24 -18.15
CA THR A 101 -5.46 7.00 -16.90
C THR A 101 -6.82 7.67 -16.94
#